data_AF-A0A957L5U1-F1
#
_entry.id   AF-A0A957L5U1-F1
#
_cell.length_a   1.000
_cell.length_b   1.000
_cell.length_c   1.000
_cell.angle_alpha   90.00
_cell.angle_beta   90.00
_cell.angle_gamma   90.00
#
_symmetry.space_group_name_H-M   'P 1'
#
loop_
_entity.id
_entity.type
_entity.pdbx_description
1 polymer ?
#
loop_
_entity_poly.entity_id
_entity_poly.type
_entity_poly.pdbx_seq_one_letter_code
_entity_poly.pdbx_strand_id
1 'polypeptide(L)'
;MSQQDGLYWKQAPPLIARYEIRGTLELTSPMSLSNGDSEGITDILLRRDLLSRQPQLPGSTLAGALAGYLNAYLPDGAALNRSLIERLFGENNPVASQQSWLFIEDSLGTERGVEFRDGVSIEDSLRVAADGKKYDTELLAAGSTFPLVFTFWEPANPGQGVQPGELRHLLGIALQALAEG
;
A
#
# COMPACT_ATOMS: atom_id res chain seq x y z
N MET A 1 29.25 -32.50 -19.19
CA MET A 1 28.40 -32.78 -18.01
C MET A 1 27.76 -31.46 -17.60
N SER A 2 26.45 -31.37 -17.84
CA SER A 2 25.61 -30.21 -17.51
C SER A 2 25.46 -30.09 -15.98
N GLN A 3 25.73 -28.92 -15.41
CA GLN A 3 25.19 -28.54 -14.11
C GLN A 3 24.12 -27.49 -14.36
N GLN A 4 22.89 -27.90 -14.11
CA GLN A 4 21.73 -27.04 -14.01
C GLN A 4 21.79 -26.36 -12.64
N ASP A 5 22.04 -25.05 -12.59
CA ASP A 5 21.88 -24.24 -11.38
C ASP A 5 20.38 -24.06 -11.11
N GLY A 6 19.81 -25.05 -10.43
CA GLY A 6 18.43 -25.03 -9.97
C GLY A 6 18.21 -24.00 -8.87
N LEU A 7 17.09 -23.28 -8.97
CA LEU A 7 16.60 -22.33 -7.98
C LEU A 7 16.66 -22.93 -6.56
N TYR A 8 17.60 -22.46 -5.75
CA TYR A 8 17.63 -22.75 -4.32
C TYR A 8 16.54 -21.93 -3.62
N TRP A 9 15.39 -22.55 -3.35
CA TRP A 9 14.48 -22.05 -2.31
C TRP A 9 15.21 -22.13 -0.96
N LYS A 10 15.81 -21.03 -0.51
CA LYS A 10 16.32 -20.93 0.86
C LYS A 10 15.14 -21.15 1.81
N GLN A 11 15.28 -22.09 2.74
CA GLN A 11 14.28 -22.28 3.79
C GLN A 11 14.02 -20.94 4.48
N ALA A 12 12.73 -20.61 4.69
CA ALA A 12 12.37 -19.41 5.43
C ALA A 12 13.03 -19.45 6.82
N PRO A 13 13.61 -18.35 7.30
CA PRO A 13 14.21 -18.31 8.63
C PRO A 13 13.14 -18.65 9.69
N PRO A 14 13.54 -19.26 10.81
CA PRO A 14 12.61 -19.55 11.90
C PRO A 14 11.95 -18.25 12.39
N LEU A 15 10.66 -18.32 12.73
CA LEU A 15 9.90 -17.20 13.25
C LEU A 15 10.00 -17.16 14.78
N ILE A 16 10.17 -15.97 15.34
CA ILE A 16 10.00 -15.72 16.78
C ILE A 16 8.51 -15.69 17.11
N ALA A 17 7.73 -14.99 16.30
CA ALA A 17 6.31 -14.78 16.51
C ALA A 17 5.58 -14.48 15.20
N ARG A 18 4.26 -14.69 15.22
CA ARG A 18 3.33 -14.19 14.21
C ARG A 18 2.34 -13.28 14.92
N TYR A 19 2.24 -12.05 14.45
CA TYR A 19 1.28 -11.05 14.92
C TYR A 19 0.16 -10.91 13.90
N GLU A 20 -1.07 -10.92 14.39
CA GLU A 20 -2.23 -10.50 13.64
C GLU A 20 -2.69 -9.15 14.20
N ILE A 21 -2.65 -8.12 13.37
CA ILE A 21 -2.94 -6.74 13.76
C ILE A 21 -4.23 -6.35 13.05
N ARG A 22 -5.25 -5.98 13.83
CA ARG A 22 -6.56 -5.59 13.32
C ARG A 22 -6.86 -4.15 13.68
N GLY A 23 -7.54 -3.45 12.78
CA GLY A 23 -7.97 -2.08 13.00
C GLY A 23 -9.14 -1.70 12.10
N THR A 24 -9.58 -0.46 12.18
CA THR A 24 -10.57 0.11 11.27
C THR A 24 -10.02 1.43 10.76
N LEU A 25 -9.83 1.53 9.45
CA LEU A 25 -9.53 2.79 8.79
C LEU A 25 -10.85 3.52 8.58
N GLU A 26 -10.99 4.71 9.17
CA GLU A 26 -12.12 5.60 8.95
C GLU A 26 -11.63 6.81 8.15
N LEU A 27 -12.30 7.10 7.03
CA LEU A 27 -11.97 8.26 6.22
C LEU A 27 -12.40 9.54 6.94
N THR A 28 -11.46 10.37 7.38
CA THR A 28 -11.76 11.69 7.97
C THR A 28 -12.05 12.76 6.91
N SER A 29 -11.67 12.49 5.66
CA SER A 29 -11.93 13.33 4.48
C SER A 29 -12.25 12.47 3.26
N PRO A 30 -12.88 13.02 2.21
CA PRO A 30 -13.22 12.25 1.02
C PRO A 30 -11.97 11.70 0.30
N MET A 31 -12.00 10.42 -0.08
CA MET A 31 -10.84 9.73 -0.68
C MET A 31 -11.18 9.12 -2.03
N SER A 32 -10.29 9.28 -3.01
CA SER A 32 -10.35 8.52 -4.26
C SER A 32 -9.59 7.19 -4.11
N LEU A 33 -10.25 6.08 -4.42
CA LEU A 33 -9.64 4.76 -4.60
C LEU A 33 -9.71 4.36 -6.07
N SER A 34 -9.04 5.15 -6.91
CA SER A 34 -8.94 4.94 -8.35
C SER A 34 -8.20 3.66 -8.71
N ASN A 35 -8.64 3.00 -9.78
CA ASN A 35 -8.01 1.80 -10.32
C ASN A 35 -6.86 2.08 -11.30
N GLY A 36 -6.65 3.33 -11.70
CA GLY A 36 -5.78 3.69 -12.81
C GLY A 36 -6.31 3.29 -14.20
N ASP A 37 -7.41 2.52 -14.27
CA ASP A 37 -8.15 2.23 -15.50
C ASP A 37 -9.17 3.33 -15.78
N SER A 38 -9.08 3.94 -16.96
CA SER A 38 -9.93 5.04 -17.42
C SER A 38 -11.11 4.59 -18.29
N GLU A 39 -11.48 3.30 -18.29
CA GLU A 39 -12.59 2.79 -19.11
C GLU A 39 -13.92 2.85 -18.35
N GLY A 40 -14.51 4.04 -18.23
CA GLY A 40 -15.81 4.28 -17.60
C GLY A 40 -16.51 5.54 -18.12
N ILE A 41 -17.81 5.69 -17.81
CA ILE A 41 -18.63 6.88 -18.16
C ILE A 41 -18.18 8.13 -17.36
N THR A 42 -17.45 7.91 -16.27
CA THR A 42 -16.60 8.88 -15.57
C THR A 42 -15.16 8.39 -15.65
N ASP A 43 -14.19 9.28 -15.88
CA ASP A 43 -12.81 8.88 -16.19
C ASP A 43 -12.07 8.22 -15.01
N ILE A 44 -12.55 8.38 -13.77
CA ILE A 44 -11.93 7.80 -12.56
C ILE A 44 -13.00 7.24 -11.61
N LEU A 45 -13.21 5.92 -11.67
CA LEU A 45 -14.18 5.18 -10.84
C LEU A 45 -13.55 4.62 -9.55
N LEU A 46 -14.36 4.52 -8.50
CA LEU A 46 -13.97 3.81 -7.28
C LEU A 46 -13.83 2.31 -7.52
N ARG A 47 -12.74 1.70 -7.04
CA ARG A 47 -12.58 0.24 -7.03
C ARG A 47 -13.65 -0.39 -6.13
N ARG A 48 -14.40 -1.33 -6.70
CA ARG A 48 -15.45 -2.08 -5.98
C ARG A 48 -15.28 -3.57 -6.24
N ASP A 49 -15.60 -4.38 -5.23
CA ASP A 49 -15.69 -5.82 -5.40
C ASP A 49 -16.85 -6.18 -6.35
N LEU A 50 -16.59 -7.10 -7.27
CA LEU A 50 -17.52 -7.43 -8.35
C LEU A 50 -18.79 -8.11 -7.83
N LEU A 51 -18.69 -8.87 -6.74
CA LEU A 51 -19.80 -9.63 -6.18
C LEU A 51 -20.64 -8.80 -5.22
N SER A 52 -19.99 -8.19 -4.22
CA SER A 52 -20.65 -7.46 -3.13
C SER A 52 -20.94 -6.00 -3.46
N ARG A 53 -20.32 -5.44 -4.50
CA ARG A 53 -20.36 -4.02 -4.89
C ARG A 53 -19.82 -3.05 -3.83
N GLN A 54 -19.23 -3.59 -2.76
CA GLN A 54 -18.60 -2.81 -1.70
C GLN A 54 -17.31 -2.17 -2.22
N PRO A 55 -16.94 -0.98 -1.72
CA PRO A 55 -15.63 -0.41 -1.98
C PRO A 55 -14.53 -1.38 -1.57
N GLN A 56 -13.52 -1.55 -2.41
CA GLN A 56 -12.37 -2.40 -2.13
C GLN A 56 -11.12 -1.54 -1.94
N LEU A 57 -10.46 -1.70 -0.81
CA LEU A 57 -9.14 -1.16 -0.54
C LEU A 57 -8.10 -2.27 -0.75
N PRO A 58 -7.29 -2.20 -1.83
CA PRO A 58 -6.25 -3.21 -2.06
C PRO A 58 -5.17 -3.13 -0.99
N GLY A 59 -4.68 -4.28 -0.53
CA GLY A 59 -3.54 -4.37 0.38
C GLY A 59 -2.28 -3.74 -0.22
N SER A 60 -2.14 -3.74 -1.56
CA SER A 60 -1.05 -3.06 -2.25
C SER A 60 -1.11 -1.53 -2.15
N THR A 61 -2.30 -0.93 -2.13
CA THR A 61 -2.49 0.52 -1.90
C THR A 61 -2.02 0.88 -0.50
N LEU A 62 -2.42 0.09 0.51
CA LEU A 62 -1.94 0.27 1.90
C LEU A 62 -0.44 0.03 2.03
N ALA A 63 0.11 -0.99 1.36
CA ALA A 63 1.55 -1.24 1.35
C ALA A 63 2.33 -0.04 0.80
N GLY A 64 1.85 0.53 -0.32
CA GLY A 64 2.42 1.72 -0.92
C GLY A 64 2.36 2.95 0.00
N ALA A 65 1.22 3.18 0.65
CA ALA A 65 1.05 4.28 1.60
C ALA A 65 2.00 4.13 2.81
N LEU A 66 2.01 2.97 3.46
CA LEU A 66 2.88 2.69 4.61
C LEU A 66 4.38 2.82 4.26
N ALA A 67 4.80 2.29 3.12
CA ALA A 67 6.17 2.46 2.63
C ALA A 67 6.48 3.94 2.32
N GLY A 68 5.51 4.69 1.78
CA GLY A 68 5.60 6.13 1.54
C GLY A 68 5.85 6.92 2.84
N TYR A 69 5.06 6.65 3.88
CA TYR A 69 5.26 7.26 5.20
C TYR A 69 6.66 6.94 5.75
N LEU A 70 7.11 5.69 5.69
CA LEU A 70 8.45 5.35 6.18
C LEU A 70 9.56 6.09 5.43
N ASN A 71 9.45 6.24 4.10
CA ASN A 71 10.42 7.02 3.33
C ASN A 71 10.43 8.51 3.73
N ALA A 72 9.29 9.06 4.16
CA ALA A 72 9.19 10.46 4.61
C ALA A 72 9.70 10.68 6.04
N TYR A 73 9.54 9.69 6.93
CA TYR A 73 9.88 9.81 8.35
C TYR A 73 11.29 9.35 8.71
N LEU A 74 11.91 8.47 7.92
CA LEU A 74 13.27 8.01 8.19
C LEU A 74 14.30 9.05 7.71
N PRO A 75 15.26 9.48 8.57
CA PRO A 75 16.27 10.48 8.22
C PRO A 75 17.20 9.99 7.10
N ASP A 76 17.81 10.91 6.34
CA ASP A 76 18.67 10.61 5.18
C ASP A 76 19.81 9.61 5.50
N GLY A 77 19.51 8.33 5.30
CA GLY A 77 20.36 7.14 5.41
C GLY A 77 20.00 6.16 4.31
N ALA A 78 19.82 6.70 3.09
CA ALA A 78 19.01 6.15 2.00
C ALA A 78 19.18 4.64 1.76
N ALA A 79 20.39 4.10 1.81
CA ALA A 79 20.62 2.67 1.54
C ALA A 79 20.12 1.74 2.67
N LEU A 80 20.35 2.09 3.94
CA LEU A 80 19.95 1.24 5.07
C LEU A 80 18.43 1.27 5.25
N ASN A 81 17.84 2.46 5.22
CA ASN A 81 16.38 2.65 5.34
C ASN A 81 15.64 1.95 4.21
N ARG A 82 16.14 2.08 2.98
CA ARG A 82 15.60 1.38 1.81
C ARG A 82 15.61 -0.13 2.03
N SER A 83 16.73 -0.68 2.50
CA SER A 83 16.85 -2.11 2.76
C SER A 83 15.89 -2.62 3.85
N LEU A 84 15.63 -1.82 4.89
CA LEU A 84 14.69 -2.17 5.96
C LEU A 84 13.23 -2.14 5.46
N ILE A 85 12.88 -1.13 4.67
CA ILE A 85 11.56 -1.02 4.02
C ILE A 85 11.36 -2.20 3.06
N GLU A 86 12.35 -2.50 2.21
CA GLU A 86 12.31 -3.63 1.28
C GLU A 86 12.21 -4.98 1.99
N ARG A 87 12.82 -5.14 3.17
CA ARG A 87 12.61 -6.34 3.99
C ARG A 87 11.19 -6.42 4.54
N LEU A 88 10.63 -5.30 4.98
CA LEU A 88 9.29 -5.28 5.58
C LEU A 88 8.20 -5.57 4.54
N PHE A 89 8.29 -4.99 3.34
CA PHE A 89 7.27 -5.10 2.28
C PHE A 89 7.63 -6.07 1.13
N GLY A 90 8.85 -6.61 1.15
CA GLY A 90 9.39 -7.45 0.08
C GLY A 90 10.03 -6.63 -1.05
N GLU A 91 10.83 -7.31 -1.87
CA GLU A 91 11.42 -6.77 -3.09
C GLU A 91 11.22 -7.78 -4.23
N ASN A 92 10.74 -7.28 -5.37
CA ASN A 92 10.65 -8.07 -6.60
C ASN A 92 11.74 -7.62 -7.57
N ASN A 93 12.93 -8.21 -7.45
CA ASN A 93 14.07 -7.95 -8.31
C ASN A 93 14.49 -9.24 -9.05
N PRO A 94 14.75 -9.19 -10.37
CA PRO A 94 15.17 -10.35 -11.16
C PRO A 94 16.43 -11.07 -10.65
N VAL A 95 17.29 -10.38 -9.90
CA VAL A 95 18.58 -10.91 -9.41
C VAL A 95 18.45 -11.54 -8.02
N ALA A 96 17.61 -10.97 -7.16
CA ALA A 96 17.34 -11.48 -5.82
C ALA A 96 15.97 -10.99 -5.36
N SER A 97 14.98 -11.89 -5.33
CA SER A 97 13.69 -11.57 -4.72
C SER A 97 13.73 -11.82 -3.21
N GLN A 98 13.10 -10.94 -2.45
CA GLN A 98 12.96 -11.08 -1.01
C GLN A 98 11.47 -11.10 -0.66
N GLN A 99 11.07 -12.12 0.10
CA GLN A 99 9.71 -12.24 0.59
C GLN A 99 9.44 -11.15 1.64
N SER A 100 8.23 -10.58 1.60
CA SER A 100 7.73 -9.65 2.61
C SER A 100 7.58 -10.31 3.98
N TRP A 101 7.89 -9.58 5.05
CA TRP A 101 7.56 -9.96 6.42
C TRP A 101 6.19 -9.44 6.88
N LEU A 102 5.64 -8.45 6.17
CA LEU A 102 4.32 -7.90 6.39
C LEU A 102 3.37 -8.32 5.25
N PHE A 103 2.29 -8.99 5.61
CA PHE A 103 1.20 -9.32 4.70
C PHE A 103 0.03 -8.40 5.00
N ILE A 104 -0.49 -7.76 3.96
CA ILE A 104 -1.59 -6.81 4.06
C ILE A 104 -2.75 -7.39 3.26
N GLU A 105 -3.86 -7.64 3.94
CA GLU A 105 -5.05 -8.18 3.29
C GLU A 105 -5.81 -7.06 2.57
N ASP A 106 -6.42 -7.41 1.43
CA ASP A 106 -7.42 -6.56 0.82
C ASP A 106 -8.61 -6.39 1.77
N SER A 107 -9.20 -5.20 1.78
CA SER A 107 -10.31 -4.87 2.66
C SER A 107 -11.55 -4.47 1.88
N LEU A 108 -12.70 -5.02 2.26
CA LEU A 108 -14.00 -4.57 1.79
C LEU A 108 -14.58 -3.55 2.77
N GLY A 109 -14.83 -2.35 2.26
CA GLY A 109 -15.28 -1.23 3.06
C GLY A 109 -16.79 -1.09 3.14
N THR A 110 -17.23 -0.29 4.10
CA THR A 110 -18.60 0.21 4.18
C THR A 110 -18.61 1.64 3.68
N GLU A 111 -19.37 1.87 2.61
CA GLU A 111 -19.58 3.20 2.03
C GLU A 111 -20.59 4.01 2.86
N ARG A 112 -20.28 5.28 3.12
CA ARG A 112 -21.26 6.24 3.69
C ARG A 112 -21.91 7.13 2.64
N GLY A 113 -21.27 7.26 1.50
CA GLY A 113 -21.77 7.94 0.32
C GLY A 113 -20.67 8.09 -0.72
N VAL A 114 -21.07 8.55 -1.89
CA VAL A 114 -20.19 8.92 -2.98
C VAL A 114 -20.28 10.40 -3.22
N GLU A 115 -19.13 11.06 -3.28
CA GLU A 115 -18.99 12.44 -3.72
C GLU A 115 -18.42 12.48 -5.13
N PHE A 116 -18.89 13.42 -5.94
CA PHE A 116 -18.34 13.68 -7.26
C PHE A 116 -17.63 15.02 -7.25
N ARG A 117 -16.41 15.06 -7.81
CA ARG A 117 -15.67 16.31 -8.01
C ARG A 117 -15.31 16.51 -9.47
N ASP A 118 -15.60 17.72 -9.92
CA ASP A 118 -15.24 18.19 -11.27
C ASP A 118 -13.76 18.57 -11.30
N GLY A 119 -13.00 17.93 -12.18
CA GLY A 119 -11.65 18.33 -12.57
C GLY A 119 -11.64 19.01 -13.93
N VAL A 120 -10.73 19.97 -14.13
CA VAL A 120 -10.42 20.54 -15.44
C VAL A 120 -8.94 20.36 -15.74
N SER A 121 -8.60 19.86 -16.92
CA SER A 121 -7.20 19.84 -17.37
C SER A 121 -6.83 21.21 -17.92
N ILE A 122 -5.76 21.81 -17.39
CA ILE A 122 -5.21 23.07 -17.91
C ILE A 122 -4.13 22.73 -18.94
N GLU A 123 -4.22 23.30 -20.14
CA GLU A 123 -3.18 23.17 -21.13
C GLU A 123 -2.02 24.13 -20.78
N ASP A 124 -0.87 23.58 -20.40
CA ASP A 124 0.25 24.35 -19.83
C ASP A 124 0.82 25.41 -20.80
N SER A 125 0.75 25.13 -22.11
CA SER A 125 1.17 26.04 -23.18
C SER A 125 0.25 27.24 -23.37
N LEU A 126 -1.06 27.08 -23.16
CA LEU A 126 -2.07 28.11 -23.44
C LEU A 126 -2.68 28.71 -22.18
N ARG A 127 -2.42 28.12 -21.00
CA ARG A 127 -3.02 28.48 -19.69
C ARG A 127 -4.55 28.60 -19.74
N VAL A 128 -5.19 27.89 -20.65
CA VAL A 128 -6.65 27.75 -20.75
C VAL A 128 -7.03 26.33 -20.40
N ALA A 129 -8.29 26.14 -19.99
CA ALA A 129 -8.86 24.80 -19.90
C ALA A 129 -8.80 24.16 -21.29
N ALA A 130 -8.24 22.95 -21.37
CA ALA A 130 -8.21 22.19 -22.61
C ALA A 130 -9.64 21.81 -22.98
N ASP A 131 -10.08 22.18 -24.20
CA ASP A 131 -11.46 21.99 -24.64
C ASP A 131 -11.84 20.50 -24.57
N GLY A 132 -12.97 20.20 -23.92
CA GLY A 132 -13.45 18.83 -23.71
C GLY A 132 -12.76 17.99 -22.63
N LYS A 133 -11.87 18.54 -21.78
CA LYS A 133 -11.19 17.81 -20.69
C LYS A 133 -11.75 18.12 -19.29
N LYS A 134 -13.07 18.01 -19.13
CA LYS A 134 -13.71 17.95 -17.82
C LYS A 134 -13.83 16.47 -17.42
N TYR A 135 -13.23 16.08 -16.30
CA TYR A 135 -13.32 14.73 -15.78
C TYR A 135 -13.99 14.75 -14.41
N ASP A 136 -14.93 13.84 -14.18
CA ASP A 136 -15.61 13.69 -12.90
C ASP A 136 -14.90 12.57 -12.12
N THR A 137 -14.45 12.88 -10.90
CA THR A 137 -13.79 11.91 -10.01
C THR A 137 -14.77 11.43 -8.96
N GLU A 138 -14.96 10.11 -8.87
CA GLU A 138 -15.72 9.47 -7.80
C GLU A 138 -14.86 9.37 -6.53
N LEU A 139 -15.40 9.86 -5.40
CA LEU A 139 -14.75 9.86 -4.09
C LEU A 139 -15.64 9.16 -3.07
N LEU A 140 -15.05 8.35 -2.20
CA LEU A 140 -15.72 7.87 -1.01
C LEU A 140 -15.85 9.02 -0.02
N ALA A 141 -17.07 9.26 0.45
CA ALA A 141 -17.34 10.28 1.46
C ALA A 141 -16.64 9.95 2.79
N ALA A 142 -16.36 11.00 3.57
CA ALA A 142 -15.89 10.87 4.94
C ALA A 142 -16.83 9.99 5.79
N GLY A 143 -16.26 9.30 6.76
CA GLY A 143 -16.92 8.28 7.59
C GLY A 143 -17.03 6.91 6.94
N SER A 144 -16.65 6.74 5.67
CA SER A 144 -16.52 5.39 5.08
C SER A 144 -15.41 4.63 5.80
N THR A 145 -15.59 3.32 5.99
CA THR A 145 -14.72 2.52 6.86
C THR A 145 -14.19 1.27 6.18
N PHE A 146 -12.94 0.88 6.47
CA PHE A 146 -12.34 -0.37 6.02
C PHE A 146 -11.80 -1.16 7.21
N PRO A 147 -12.26 -2.39 7.48
CA PRO A 147 -11.64 -3.27 8.46
C PRO A 147 -10.26 -3.71 7.96
N LEU A 148 -9.20 -3.36 8.68
CA LEU A 148 -7.83 -3.67 8.29
C LEU A 148 -7.36 -4.93 8.99
N VAL A 149 -6.61 -5.77 8.24
CA VAL A 149 -5.91 -6.93 8.76
C VAL A 149 -4.49 -6.95 8.21
N PHE A 150 -3.53 -6.94 9.12
CA PHE A 150 -2.12 -7.14 8.81
C PHE A 150 -1.63 -8.41 9.51
N THR A 151 -0.87 -9.24 8.80
CA THR A 151 -0.10 -10.33 9.40
C THR A 151 1.38 -9.96 9.35
N PHE A 152 2.02 -9.85 10.51
CA PHE A 152 3.47 -9.64 10.60
C PHE A 152 4.15 -10.90 11.12
N TRP A 153 5.11 -11.41 10.35
CA TRP A 153 5.95 -12.54 10.73
C TRP A 153 7.27 -11.97 11.25
N GLU A 154 7.56 -12.14 12.53
CA GLU A 154 8.81 -11.68 13.12
C GLU A 154 9.89 -12.77 12.95
N PRO A 155 10.89 -12.58 12.07
CA PRO A 155 11.93 -13.57 11.86
C PRO A 155 12.94 -13.54 13.02
N ALA A 156 13.45 -14.72 13.40
CA ALA A 156 14.56 -14.83 14.35
C ALA A 156 15.88 -14.30 13.79
N ASN A 157 16.00 -14.29 12.45
CA ASN A 157 17.10 -13.69 11.74
C ASN A 157 16.54 -12.81 10.60
N PRO A 158 16.30 -11.51 10.83
CA PRO A 158 15.74 -10.59 9.83
C PRO A 158 16.68 -10.32 8.64
N GLY A 159 17.93 -10.78 8.72
CA GLY A 159 18.96 -10.65 7.71
C GLY A 159 20.13 -9.78 8.18
N GLN A 160 21.18 -9.72 7.34
CA GLN A 160 22.39 -8.97 7.68
C GLN A 160 22.08 -7.49 7.92
N GLY A 161 22.63 -6.96 9.01
CA GLY A 161 22.54 -5.54 9.36
C GLY A 161 21.24 -5.11 10.05
N VAL A 162 20.30 -6.04 10.30
CA VAL A 162 19.03 -5.75 10.97
C VAL A 162 19.03 -6.30 12.38
N GLN A 163 18.73 -5.45 13.36
CA GLN A 163 18.67 -5.83 14.77
C GLN A 163 17.36 -6.55 15.09
N PRO A 164 17.34 -7.45 16.10
CA PRO A 164 16.11 -8.05 16.60
C PRO A 164 15.08 -6.97 16.99
N GLY A 165 13.83 -7.14 16.53
CA GLY A 165 12.73 -6.21 16.82
C GLY A 165 12.73 -4.91 15.97
N GLU A 166 13.75 -4.66 15.14
CA GLU A 166 13.83 -3.45 14.33
C GLU A 166 12.70 -3.36 13.28
N LEU A 167 12.38 -4.49 12.62
CA LEU A 167 11.24 -4.57 11.70
C LEU A 167 9.89 -4.32 12.41
N ARG A 168 9.74 -4.80 13.65
CA ARG A 168 8.53 -4.58 14.46
C ARG A 168 8.41 -3.10 14.85
N HIS A 169 9.53 -2.47 15.20
CA HIS A 169 9.57 -1.04 15.50
C HIS A 169 9.19 -0.21 14.26
N LEU A 170 9.75 -0.56 13.10
CA LEU A 170 9.43 0.09 11.83
C LEU A 170 7.95 -0.03 11.47
N LEU A 171 7.36 -1.22 11.65
CA LEU A 171 5.92 -1.42 11.50
C LEU A 171 5.12 -0.51 12.44
N GLY A 172 5.54 -0.35 13.69
CA GLY A 172 4.92 0.57 14.63
C GLY A 172 4.93 2.02 14.17
N ILE A 173 6.06 2.50 13.61
CA ILE A 173 6.18 3.84 13.03
C ILE A 173 5.22 4.00 11.84
N ALA A 174 5.18 3.02 10.94
CA ALA A 174 4.33 3.07 9.75
C ALA A 174 2.84 3.14 10.12
N LEU A 175 2.41 2.34 11.10
CA LEU A 175 1.03 2.35 11.58
C LEU A 175 0.67 3.64 12.31
N GLN A 176 1.59 4.22 13.09
CA GLN A 176 1.39 5.51 13.72
C GLN A 176 1.24 6.63 12.68
N ALA A 177 2.12 6.65 11.68
CA ALA A 177 2.06 7.64 10.60
C ALA A 177 0.76 7.52 9.78
N LEU A 178 0.28 6.30 9.53
CA LEU A 178 -1.02 6.07 8.90
C LEU A 178 -2.19 6.62 9.74
N ALA A 179 -2.09 6.55 11.07
CA ALA A 179 -3.14 7.06 11.96
C ALA A 179 -3.15 8.60 12.09
N GLU A 180 -2.01 9.25 11.81
CA GLU A 180 -1.84 10.70 11.89
C GLU A 180 -2.01 11.44 10.55
N GLY A 181 -1.85 10.74 9.43
CA GLY A 181 -1.92 11.28 8.07
C GLY A 181 -3.34 11.41 7.54
#